data_AF-A0A031G5R6-F1
#
_entry.id   AF-A0A031G5R6-F1
#
_cell.length_a   1.000
_cell.length_b   1.000
_cell.length_c   1.000
_cell.angle_alpha   90.00
_cell.angle_beta   90.00
_cell.angle_gamma   90.00
#
_symmetry.space_group_name_H-M   'P 1'
#
loop_
_entity.id
_entity.type
_entity.pdbx_description
1 polymer ?
#
loop_
_entity_poly.entity_id
_entity_poly.type
_entity_poly.pdbx_seq_one_letter_code
_entity_poly.pdbx_strand_id
1 'polypeptide(L)' 'MPSDSDSNIAAADALTLLLHNQHALAAAIEEVTKWLSENGVETVAENAVVAMETLDTNAKAITEAITRLRQF' A
#
# COMPACT_ATOMS: atom_id res chain seq x y z
N MET A 1 -2.12 -28.98 14.03
CA MET A 1 -2.54 -27.60 13.80
C MET A 1 -1.26 -26.77 13.89
N PRO A 2 -0.93 -25.91 12.91
CA PRO A 2 0.11 -24.91 13.15
C PRO A 2 -0.27 -24.19 14.45
N SER A 3 0.67 -23.93 15.35
CA SER A 3 0.38 -23.07 16.49
C SER A 3 -0.17 -21.75 15.95
N ASP A 4 -1.09 -21.13 16.68
CA ASP A 4 -1.67 -19.85 16.26
C ASP A 4 -0.57 -18.81 15.92
N SER A 5 0.62 -18.95 16.55
CA SER A 5 1.85 -18.20 16.22
C SER A 5 2.33 -18.36 14.77
N ASP A 6 2.39 -19.58 14.24
CA ASP A 6 2.93 -19.83 12.89
C ASP A 6 1.99 -19.27 11.83
N SER A 7 0.68 -19.35 12.09
CA SER A 7 -0.35 -18.75 11.23
C SER A 7 -0.29 -17.21 11.29
N ASN A 8 -0.09 -16.63 12.48
CA ASN A 8 0.09 -15.18 12.65
C ASN A 8 1.34 -14.68 11.92
N ILE A 9 2.46 -15.40 12.01
CA ILE A 9 3.71 -15.06 11.32
C ILE A 9 3.49 -15.09 9.80
N ALA A 10 2.93 -16.17 9.26
CA ALA A 10 2.67 -16.28 7.83
C ALA A 10 1.73 -15.18 7.32
N ALA A 11 0.70 -14.83 8.10
CA ALA A 11 -0.21 -13.74 7.76
C ALA A 11 0.50 -12.36 7.80
N ALA A 12 1.31 -12.09 8.83
CA ALA A 12 2.07 -10.85 8.95
C ALA A 12 3.08 -10.67 7.81
N ASP A 13 3.72 -11.76 7.37
CA ASP A 13 4.67 -11.75 6.25
C ASP A 13 3.95 -11.48 4.92
N ALA A 14 2.82 -12.14 4.68
CA ALA A 14 2.00 -11.87 3.50
C ALA A 14 1.50 -10.41 3.48
N LEU A 15 1.05 -9.89 4.61
CA LEU A 15 0.66 -8.48 4.75
C LEU A 15 1.83 -7.53 4.55
N THR A 16 3.05 -7.90 4.94
CA THR A 16 4.26 -7.11 4.69
C THR A 16 4.53 -6.98 3.18
N LEU A 17 4.35 -8.07 2.42
CA LEU A 17 4.46 -8.02 0.96
C LEU A 17 3.37 -7.12 0.33
N LEU A 18 2.15 -7.17 0.87
CA LEU A 18 1.07 -6.29 0.42
C LEU A 18 1.35 -4.82 0.76
N LEU A 19 1.94 -4.52 1.92
CA LEU A 19 2.38 -3.17 2.27
C LEU A 19 3.42 -2.64 1.27
N HIS A 20 4.39 -3.46 0.88
CA HIS A 20 5.35 -3.08 -0.17
C HIS A 20 4.65 -2.79 -1.50
N ASN A 21 3.62 -3.55 -1.87
CA ASN A 21 2.83 -3.27 -3.07
C ASN A 21 2.12 -1.91 -2.98
N GLN A 22 1.59 -1.52 -1.81
CA GLN A 22 0.99 -0.20 -1.64
C GLN A 22 1.98 0.92 -1.95
N HIS A 23 3.21 0.83 -1.43
CA HIS A 23 4.26 1.81 -1.68
C HIS A 23 4.75 1.80 -3.13
N ALA A 24 4.94 0.63 -3.73
CA ALA A 24 5.38 0.50 -5.11
C ALA A 24 4.34 1.08 -6.09
N LEU A 25 3.05 0.81 -5.87
CA LEU A 25 1.97 1.36 -6.67
C LEU A 25 1.86 2.88 -6.50
N ALA A 26 2.01 3.39 -5.28
CA ALA A 26 1.96 4.84 -5.03
C ALA A 26 3.08 5.56 -5.79
N ALA A 27 4.31 5.04 -5.71
CA ALA A 27 5.46 5.60 -6.45
C ALA A 27 5.27 5.53 -7.97
N ALA A 28 4.74 4.42 -8.50
CA ALA A 28 4.46 4.28 -9.93
C ALA A 28 3.40 5.27 -10.42
N ILE A 29 2.34 5.47 -9.62
CA ILE A 29 1.28 6.43 -9.93
C ILE A 29 1.82 7.86 -9.85
N GLU A 30 2.62 8.19 -8.85
CA GLU A 30 3.25 9.51 -8.71
C GLU A 30 4.10 9.86 -9.94
N GLU A 31 4.96 8.94 -10.39
CA GLU A 31 5.83 9.15 -11.55
C GLU A 31 5.03 9.34 -12.86
N VAL A 32 4.01 8.50 -13.10
CA VAL A 32 3.12 8.64 -14.26
C VAL A 32 2.35 9.96 -14.21
N THR A 33 1.89 10.36 -13.03
CA THR A 33 1.14 11.62 -12.85
C THR A 33 2.00 12.82 -13.14
N LYS A 34 3.24 12.82 -12.66
CA LYS A 34 4.22 13.86 -12.94
C LYS A 34 4.48 13.97 -14.44
N TRP A 35 4.73 12.85 -15.12
CA TRP A 35 4.92 12.83 -16.57
C TRP A 35 3.70 13.38 -17.31
N LEU A 36 2.48 13.00 -16.92
CA LEU A 36 1.26 13.51 -17.56
C LEU A 36 1.03 15.00 -17.33
N SER A 37 1.33 15.51 -16.13
CA SER A 37 1.24 16.94 -15.81
C SER A 37 2.23 17.76 -16.63
N GLU A 38 3.46 17.27 -16.81
CA GLU A 38 4.48 17.90 -17.66
C GLU A 38 4.06 17.91 -19.15
N ASN A 39 3.14 17.04 -19.56
CA ASN A 39 2.60 16.94 -20.92
C ASN A 39 1.20 17.58 -21.10
N GLY A 40 0.72 18.35 -20.12
CA GLY A 40 -0.48 19.19 -20.25
C GLY A 40 -1.83 18.49 -20.03
N VAL A 41 -1.84 17.34 -19.34
CA VAL A 41 -3.08 16.59 -19.05
C VAL A 41 -3.49 16.72 -17.58
N GLU A 42 -4.00 17.89 -17.20
CA GLU A 42 -4.29 18.25 -15.79
C GLU A 42 -5.36 17.37 -15.13
N THR A 43 -6.41 16.95 -15.86
CA THR A 43 -7.51 16.13 -15.29
C THR A 43 -7.09 14.73 -14.83
N VAL A 44 -5.94 14.22 -15.29
CA VAL A 44 -5.44 12.90 -14.84
C VAL A 44 -4.74 13.00 -13.47
N ALA A 45 -4.24 14.20 -13.11
CA ALA A 45 -3.57 14.40 -11.84
C ALA A 45 -4.51 14.27 -10.64
N GLU A 46 -5.75 14.79 -10.73
CA GLU A 46 -6.73 14.69 -9.64
C GLU A 46 -7.11 13.24 -9.32
N ASN A 47 -7.39 12.42 -10.35
CA ASN A 47 -7.70 11.00 -10.16
C ASN A 47 -6.52 10.22 -9.57
N ALA A 48 -5.30 10.57 -9.95
CA ALA A 48 -4.10 9.95 -9.41
C ALA A 48 -3.86 10.31 -7.94
N VAL A 49 -4.14 11.55 -7.54
CA VAL A 49 -4.07 11.97 -6.12
C VAL A 49 -5.03 11.13 -5.28
N VAL A 50 -6.29 10.98 -5.72
CA VAL A 50 -7.28 10.15 -5.00
C VAL A 50 -6.84 8.68 -4.92
N ALA A 51 -6.21 8.15 -5.97
CA ALA A 51 -5.65 6.80 -5.96
C ALA A 51 -4.51 6.67 -4.93
N MET A 52 -3.60 7.65 -4.85
CA MET A 52 -2.52 7.67 -3.86
C MET A 52 -3.05 7.78 -2.42
N GLU A 53 -4.08 8.59 -2.18
CA GLU A 53 -4.75 8.67 -0.86
C GLU A 53 -5.36 7.33 -0.42
N THR A 54 -5.95 6.60 -1.38
CA THR A 54 -6.46 5.25 -1.14
C THR A 54 -5.32 4.28 -0.78
N LEU A 55 -4.19 4.36 -1.49
CA LEU A 55 -3.03 3.53 -1.22
C LEU A 55 -2.43 3.80 0.17
N ASP A 56 -2.36 5.06 0.59
CA ASP A 56 -1.90 5.48 1.93
C ASP A 56 -2.83 4.98 3.04
N THR A 57 -4.14 5.11 2.85
CA THR A 57 -5.14 4.59 3.80
C THR A 57 -4.98 3.08 4.01
N ASN A 58 -4.80 2.34 2.91
CA ASN A 58 -4.56 0.90 2.97
C ASN A 58 -3.21 0.56 3.62
N ALA A 59 -2.15 1.33 3.33
CA ALA A 59 -0.83 1.12 3.93
C ALA A 59 -0.88 1.27 5.47
N LYS A 60 -1.62 2.26 5.97
CA LYS A 60 -1.84 2.45 7.42
C LYS A 60 -2.58 1.26 8.04
N ALA A 61 -3.71 0.85 7.45
CA ALA A 61 -4.49 -0.28 7.94
C ALA A 61 -3.71 -1.60 7.94
N ILE A 62 -2.92 -1.86 6.88
CA ILE A 62 -2.06 -3.03 6.78
C ILE A 62 -0.96 -2.98 7.85
N THR A 63 -0.33 -1.83 8.06
CA THR A 63 0.69 -1.65 9.10
C THR A 63 0.12 -1.96 10.49
N GLU A 64 -1.06 -1.44 10.81
CA GLU A 64 -1.74 -1.74 12.07
C GLU A 64 -2.03 -3.25 12.24
N ALA A 65 -2.48 -3.91 11.16
CA ALA A 65 -2.75 -5.35 11.17
C ALA A 65 -1.46 -6.17 11.41
N ILE A 66 -0.35 -5.82 10.75
CA ILE A 66 0.96 -6.45 10.96
C ILE A 66 1.40 -6.27 12.42
N THR A 67 1.29 -5.06 12.97
CA THR A 67 1.66 -4.79 14.37
C THR A 67 0.85 -5.66 15.33
N ARG A 68 -0.46 -5.79 15.12
CA ARG A 68 -1.32 -6.64 15.96
C ARG A 68 -0.93 -8.12 15.85
N LEU A 69 -0.74 -8.65 14.64
CA LEU A 69 -0.38 -10.06 14.43
C LEU A 69 0.98 -10.42 15.02
N ARG A 70 1.92 -9.47 15.09
CA ARG A 70 3.26 -9.70 15.67
C ARG A 70 3.32 -9.57 17.19
N GLN A 71 2.29 -9.01 17.82
CA GLN A 71 2.19 -8.87 19.28
C GLN A 71 1.65 -10.11 20.00
N PHE A 72 1.02 -11.04 19.27
CA PHE A 72 0.38 -12.26 19.78
C PHE A 72 1.00 -13.51 19.16
#